data_AF-A0A1G2EDD7-F1
#
_entry.id   AF-A0A1G2EDD7-F1
#
_cell.length_a   1.000
_cell.length_b   1.000
_cell.length_c   1.000
_cell.angle_alpha   90.00
_cell.angle_beta   90.00
_cell.angle_gamma   90.00
#
_symmetry.space_group_name_H-M   'P 1'
#
loop_
_entity.id
_entity.type
_entity.pdbx_description
1 polymer ?
#
loop_
_entity_poly.entity_id
_entity_poly.type
_entity_poly.pdbx_seq_one_letter_code
_entity_poly.pdbx_strand_id
1 'polypeptide(L)'
;MIPLLFLENYAPVLKGIHGGLGIISLFALAFGVYLIIRRAKIDWSSGLKASLAGIWAYILTFILGLLIYPVFRIKVRAEYFDLKLPWLTGLFEIKEYVTAIGFFVALVLLGYYYFFRIGEAEKPIKQSFINLLFILFLITLFSAFTGYLLSFYKTI
;
A
#
# COMPACT_ATOMS: atom_id res chain seq x y z
N MET A 1 12.29 -33.50 4.12
CA MET A 1 11.62 -32.54 5.03
C MET A 1 11.75 -31.18 4.39
N ILE A 2 10.64 -30.51 4.05
CA ILE A 2 10.73 -29.13 3.53
C ILE A 2 11.18 -28.26 4.71
N PRO A 3 12.27 -27.48 4.59
CA PRO A 3 12.69 -26.59 5.67
C PRO A 3 11.57 -25.61 6.00
N LEU A 4 11.35 -25.36 7.30
CA LEU A 4 10.36 -24.40 7.77
C LEU A 4 10.65 -23.03 7.13
N LEU A 5 9.66 -22.44 6.46
CA LEU A 5 9.83 -21.12 5.87
C LEU A 5 9.87 -20.06 6.97
N PHE A 6 10.63 -18.99 6.75
CA PHE A 6 10.69 -17.85 7.66
C PHE A 6 9.27 -17.32 7.93
N LEU A 7 8.89 -17.26 9.22
CA LEU A 7 7.57 -16.83 9.70
C LEU A 7 6.36 -17.66 9.21
N GLU A 8 6.54 -18.88 8.72
CA GLU A 8 5.44 -19.73 8.23
C GLU A 8 4.28 -19.85 9.23
N ASN A 9 4.59 -20.12 10.50
CA ASN A 9 3.59 -20.26 11.57
C ASN A 9 2.83 -18.97 11.89
N TYR A 10 3.40 -17.80 11.55
CA TYR A 10 2.81 -16.49 11.82
C TYR A 10 2.16 -15.88 10.58
N ALA A 11 2.37 -16.46 9.40
CA ALA A 11 1.93 -15.91 8.13
C ALA A 11 0.41 -15.62 8.07
N PRO A 12 -0.49 -16.46 8.61
CA PRO A 12 -1.92 -16.16 8.63
C PRO A 12 -2.25 -14.90 9.45
N VAL A 13 -1.63 -14.73 10.61
CA VAL A 13 -1.83 -13.56 11.50
C VAL A 13 -1.26 -12.31 10.85
N LEU A 14 -0.01 -12.38 10.36
CA LEU A 14 0.64 -11.26 9.68
C LEU A 14 -0.16 -10.81 8.45
N LYS A 15 -0.71 -11.75 7.69
CA LYS A 15 -1.60 -11.48 6.56
C LYS A 15 -2.90 -10.79 6.98
N GLY A 16 -3.49 -11.18 8.11
CA GLY A 16 -4.64 -10.48 8.69
C GLY A 16 -4.32 -9.01 9.01
N ILE A 17 -3.18 -8.77 9.68
CA ILE A 17 -2.71 -7.41 10.01
C ILE A 17 -2.41 -6.62 8.74
N HIS A 18 -1.71 -7.22 7.78
CA HIS A 18 -1.41 -6.65 6.47
C HIS A 18 -2.71 -6.22 5.75
N GLY A 19 -3.72 -7.09 5.71
CA GLY A 19 -5.02 -6.78 5.11
C GLY A 19 -5.72 -5.61 5.82
N GLY A 20 -5.73 -5.60 7.15
CA GLY A 20 -6.30 -4.52 7.94
C GLY A 20 -5.62 -3.17 7.70
N LEU A 21 -4.28 -3.14 7.68
CA LEU A 21 -3.52 -1.93 7.37
C LEU A 21 -3.72 -1.48 5.92
N GLY A 22 -3.86 -2.40 4.97
CA GLY A 22 -4.19 -2.08 3.58
C GLY A 22 -5.54 -1.37 3.45
N ILE A 23 -6.55 -1.83 4.20
CA ILE A 23 -7.88 -1.19 4.28
C ILE A 23 -7.75 0.22 4.88
N ILE A 24 -7.07 0.35 6.03
CA ILE A 24 -6.84 1.65 6.68
C ILE A 24 -6.14 2.61 5.71
N SER A 25 -5.09 2.16 5.02
CA SER A 25 -4.37 2.92 4.01
C SER A 25 -5.30 3.43 2.93
N LEU A 26 -6.10 2.54 2.34
CA LEU A 26 -7.01 2.89 1.24
C LEU A 26 -8.02 3.97 1.66
N PHE A 27 -8.73 3.76 2.77
CA PHE A 27 -9.77 4.69 3.21
C PHE A 27 -9.19 6.01 3.72
N ALA A 28 -8.08 5.98 4.46
CA ALA A 28 -7.43 7.20 4.96
C ALA A 28 -6.87 8.05 3.82
N LEU A 29 -6.25 7.43 2.79
CA LEU A 29 -5.80 8.15 1.60
C LEU A 29 -6.97 8.71 0.79
N ALA A 30 -8.03 7.93 0.56
CA ALA A 30 -9.23 8.39 -0.13
C ALA A 30 -9.85 9.60 0.58
N PHE A 31 -10.01 9.52 1.90
CA PHE A 31 -10.58 10.60 2.71
C PHE A 31 -9.66 11.82 2.76
N GLY A 32 -8.34 11.63 2.91
CA GLY A 32 -7.36 12.71 2.89
C GLY A 32 -7.35 13.46 1.55
N VAL A 33 -7.32 12.73 0.43
CA VAL A 33 -7.44 13.32 -0.92
C VAL A 33 -8.74 14.09 -1.07
N TYR A 34 -9.87 13.52 -0.65
CA TYR A 34 -11.17 14.18 -0.70
C TYR A 34 -11.18 15.51 0.08
N LEU A 35 -10.70 15.50 1.33
CA LEU A 35 -10.64 16.68 2.18
C LEU A 35 -9.71 17.75 1.59
N ILE A 36 -8.55 17.36 1.07
CA ILE A 36 -7.62 18.29 0.46
C ILE A 36 -8.21 18.91 -0.82
N ILE A 37 -8.87 18.13 -1.69
CA ILE A 37 -9.43 18.68 -2.92
C ILE A 37 -10.67 19.55 -2.64
N ARG A 38 -11.55 19.11 -1.74
CA ARG A 38 -12.88 19.73 -1.56
C ARG A 38 -12.93 20.74 -0.42
N ARG A 39 -12.07 20.60 0.59
CA ARG A 39 -12.15 21.37 1.84
C ARG A 39 -10.84 22.05 2.24
N ALA A 40 -9.78 22.01 1.43
CA ALA A 40 -8.49 22.63 1.76
C ALA A 40 -8.55 24.10 2.17
N LYS A 41 -9.46 24.89 1.58
CA LYS A 41 -9.64 26.31 1.95
C LYS A 41 -10.18 26.51 3.37
N ILE A 42 -10.80 25.48 3.93
CA ILE A 42 -11.47 25.49 5.24
C ILE A 42 -10.61 24.73 6.25
N ASP A 43 -10.18 23.51 5.91
CA ASP A 43 -9.48 22.61 6.83
C ASP A 43 -8.47 21.71 6.10
N TRP A 44 -7.31 22.28 5.79
CA TRP A 44 -6.16 21.55 5.27
C TRP A 44 -5.59 20.55 6.28
N SER A 45 -5.64 20.88 7.58
CA SER A 45 -5.00 20.11 8.65
C SER A 45 -5.60 18.72 8.78
N SER A 46 -6.94 18.60 8.76
CA SER A 46 -7.61 17.29 8.82
C SER A 46 -7.31 16.43 7.60
N GLY A 47 -7.28 17.04 6.41
CA GLY A 47 -6.87 16.34 5.19
C GLY A 47 -5.46 15.79 5.30
N LEU A 48 -4.51 16.62 5.76
CA LEU A 48 -3.12 16.22 5.96
C LEU A 48 -2.97 15.09 7.00
N LYS A 49 -3.68 15.16 8.14
CA LYS A 49 -3.65 14.11 9.16
C LYS A 49 -4.16 12.78 8.63
N ALA A 50 -5.28 12.79 7.90
CA ALA A 50 -5.83 11.60 7.26
C ALA A 50 -4.84 11.02 6.23
N SER A 51 -4.23 11.88 5.41
CA SER A 51 -3.21 11.47 4.45
C SER A 51 -1.99 10.85 5.11
N LEU A 52 -1.50 11.42 6.22
CA LEU A 52 -0.36 10.86 6.98
C LEU A 52 -0.69 9.49 7.58
N ALA A 53 -1.89 9.32 8.13
CA ALA A 53 -2.34 8.01 8.61
C ALA A 53 -2.35 6.99 7.48
N GLY A 54 -2.84 7.38 6.29
CA GLY A 54 -2.82 6.54 5.10
C GLY A 54 -1.41 6.19 4.61
N ILE A 55 -0.49 7.17 4.57
CA ILE A 55 0.91 6.98 4.17
C ILE A 55 1.62 6.00 5.11
N TRP A 56 1.46 6.15 6.42
CA TRP A 56 2.08 5.24 7.39
C TRP A 56 1.47 3.84 7.32
N ALA A 57 0.14 3.73 7.20
CA ALA A 57 -0.51 2.44 7.02
C ALA A 57 -0.03 1.74 5.74
N TYR A 58 0.18 2.48 4.64
CA TYR A 58 0.78 1.97 3.41
C TYR A 58 2.18 1.39 3.65
N ILE A 59 3.06 2.17 4.28
CA ILE A 59 4.45 1.76 4.57
C ILE A 59 4.47 0.49 5.42
N LEU A 60 3.65 0.43 6.47
CA LEU A 60 3.57 -0.75 7.33
C LEU A 60 3.00 -1.96 6.58
N THR A 61 2.01 -1.75 5.71
CA THR A 61 1.48 -2.79 4.82
C THR A 61 2.59 -3.35 3.92
N PHE A 62 3.39 -2.48 3.29
CA PHE A 62 4.51 -2.87 2.45
C PHE A 62 5.53 -3.72 3.22
N ILE A 63 5.95 -3.27 4.40
CA ILE A 63 6.92 -4.00 5.24
C ILE A 63 6.37 -5.37 5.64
N LEU A 64 5.11 -5.46 6.07
CA LEU A 64 4.48 -6.75 6.35
C LEU A 64 4.40 -7.64 5.11
N GLY A 65 4.16 -7.07 3.94
CA GLY A 65 4.17 -7.77 2.66
C GLY A 65 5.50 -8.45 2.41
N LEU A 66 6.62 -7.76 2.64
CA LEU A 66 7.96 -8.32 2.54
C LEU A 66 8.19 -9.47 3.53
N LEU A 67 7.66 -9.38 4.75
CA LEU A 67 7.80 -10.44 5.75
C LEU A 67 7.01 -11.70 5.39
N ILE A 68 5.83 -11.54 4.77
CA ILE A 68 4.96 -12.65 4.36
C ILE A 68 5.39 -13.23 3.00
N TYR A 69 6.11 -12.45 2.19
CA TYR A 69 6.49 -12.78 0.82
C TYR A 69 7.15 -14.16 0.64
N PRO A 70 8.10 -14.62 1.50
CA PRO A 70 8.70 -15.94 1.35
C PRO A 70 7.66 -17.07 1.40
N VAL A 71 6.70 -16.98 2.32
CA VAL A 71 5.63 -17.98 2.47
C VAL A 71 4.69 -17.93 1.27
N PHE A 72 4.27 -16.73 0.85
CA PHE A 72 3.44 -16.55 -0.33
C PHE A 72 4.10 -17.13 -1.59
N ARG A 73 5.38 -16.84 -1.80
CA ARG A 73 6.14 -17.21 -2.99
C ARG A 73 6.19 -18.73 -3.18
N ILE A 74 6.30 -19.49 -2.10
CA ILE A 74 6.34 -20.95 -2.17
C ILE A 74 4.93 -21.53 -2.19
N LYS A 75 4.12 -21.25 -1.16
CA LYS A 75 2.83 -21.93 -0.91
C LYS A 75 1.70 -21.52 -1.85
N VAL A 76 1.77 -20.33 -2.42
CA VAL A 76 0.71 -19.78 -3.28
C VAL A 76 1.21 -19.64 -4.71
N ARG A 77 2.33 -18.96 -4.92
CA ARG A 77 2.83 -18.73 -6.28
C ARG A 77 3.38 -20.03 -6.89
N ALA A 78 4.46 -20.58 -6.35
CA ALA A 78 5.14 -21.74 -6.95
C ALA A 78 4.26 -23.01 -6.94
N GLU A 79 3.60 -23.30 -5.83
CA GLU A 79 2.78 -24.52 -5.68
C GLU A 79 1.41 -24.44 -6.39
N TYR A 80 0.93 -23.25 -6.77
CA TYR A 80 -0.41 -23.11 -7.35
C TYR A 80 -0.49 -22.18 -8.57
N PHE A 81 -0.13 -20.89 -8.46
CA PHE A 81 -0.28 -19.96 -9.59
C PHE A 81 0.59 -20.34 -10.79
N ASP A 82 1.88 -20.62 -10.57
CA ASP A 82 2.80 -20.94 -11.66
C ASP A 82 2.38 -22.23 -12.41
N LEU A 83 1.78 -23.18 -11.70
CA LEU A 83 1.36 -24.47 -12.26
C LEU A 83 -0.03 -24.44 -12.93
N LYS A 84 -0.98 -23.69 -12.36
CA LYS A 84 -2.41 -23.76 -12.76
C LYS A 84 -2.95 -22.49 -13.40
N LEU A 85 -2.43 -21.33 -13.00
CA LEU A 85 -2.99 -20.02 -13.37
C LEU A 85 -1.85 -18.99 -13.55
N PRO A 86 -0.95 -19.17 -14.53
CA PRO A 86 0.28 -18.38 -14.65
C PRO A 86 0.02 -16.88 -14.89
N TRP A 87 -1.14 -16.52 -15.43
CA TRP A 87 -1.55 -15.12 -15.55
C TRP A 87 -1.76 -14.44 -14.19
N LEU A 88 -2.11 -15.18 -13.12
CA LEU A 88 -2.16 -14.65 -11.75
C LEU A 88 -0.77 -14.33 -11.22
N THR A 89 0.27 -15.08 -11.62
CA THR A 89 1.65 -14.73 -11.32
C THR A 89 2.04 -13.43 -11.98
N GLY A 90 1.73 -13.25 -13.27
CA GLY A 90 1.98 -11.99 -13.97
C GLY A 90 1.27 -10.79 -13.32
N LEU A 91 -0.01 -10.95 -12.96
CA LEU A 91 -0.76 -9.91 -12.25
C LEU A 91 -0.16 -9.60 -10.87
N PHE A 92 0.24 -10.63 -10.13
CA PHE A 92 0.92 -10.48 -8.85
C PHE A 92 2.24 -9.71 -9.01
N GLU A 93 3.08 -10.06 -9.98
CA GLU A 93 4.36 -9.36 -10.20
C GLU A 93 4.16 -7.90 -10.58
N ILE A 94 3.22 -7.59 -11.49
CA ILE A 94 2.87 -6.19 -11.81
C ILE A 94 2.45 -5.45 -10.54
N LYS A 95 1.59 -6.06 -9.73
CA LYS A 95 1.17 -5.49 -8.45
C LYS A 95 2.37 -5.22 -7.55
N GLU A 96 3.28 -6.18 -7.36
CA GLU A 96 4.45 -6.00 -6.50
C GLU A 96 5.36 -4.85 -6.98
N TYR A 97 5.60 -4.72 -8.29
CA TYR A 97 6.37 -3.59 -8.82
C TYR A 97 5.68 -2.25 -8.61
N VAL A 98 4.37 -2.17 -8.88
CA VAL A 98 3.57 -0.95 -8.67
C VAL A 98 3.53 -0.59 -7.18
N THR A 99 3.41 -1.57 -6.30
CA THR A 99 3.46 -1.41 -4.85
C THR A 99 4.84 -0.95 -4.37
N ALA A 100 5.93 -1.45 -4.94
CA ALA A 100 7.28 -0.95 -4.64
C ALA A 100 7.47 0.52 -5.05
N ILE A 101 6.96 0.92 -6.22
CA ILE A 101 6.95 2.33 -6.65
C ILE A 101 6.17 3.19 -5.64
N GLY A 102 4.98 2.72 -5.22
CA GLY A 102 4.18 3.42 -4.22
C GLY A 102 4.90 3.58 -2.87
N PHE A 103 5.74 2.62 -2.47
CA PHE A 103 6.57 2.75 -1.27
C PHE A 103 7.54 3.93 -1.37
N PHE A 104 8.24 4.08 -2.49
CA PHE A 104 9.12 5.25 -2.69
C PHE A 104 8.33 6.56 -2.75
N VAL A 105 7.15 6.57 -3.38
CA VAL A 105 6.24 7.74 -3.36
C VAL A 105 5.84 8.09 -1.94
N ALA A 106 5.49 7.10 -1.10
CA ALA A 106 5.15 7.30 0.31
C ALA A 106 6.31 7.92 1.11
N LEU A 107 7.55 7.44 0.90
CA LEU A 107 8.74 8.03 1.52
C LEU A 107 8.97 9.49 1.07
N VAL A 108 8.79 9.79 -0.21
CA VAL A 108 8.87 11.16 -0.72
C VAL A 108 7.80 12.05 -0.06
N LEU A 109 6.56 11.58 0.05
CA LEU A 109 5.47 12.32 0.73
C LEU A 109 5.78 12.59 2.21
N LEU A 110 6.42 11.65 2.92
CA LEU A 110 6.93 11.92 4.27
C LEU A 110 8.01 13.01 4.25
N GLY A 111 8.88 13.02 3.24
CA GLY A 111 9.85 14.08 3.03
C GLY A 111 9.19 15.46 2.84
N TYR A 112 8.10 15.54 2.07
CA TYR A 112 7.29 16.78 1.96
C TYR A 112 6.75 17.24 3.31
N TYR A 113 6.32 16.32 4.15
CA TYR A 113 5.82 16.66 5.49
C TYR A 113 6.93 17.17 6.42
N TYR A 114 8.04 16.44 6.53
CA TYR A 114 9.09 16.74 7.51
C TYR A 114 10.05 17.84 7.07
N PHE A 115 10.47 17.87 5.80
CA PHE A 115 11.48 18.83 5.33
C PHE A 115 10.86 20.09 4.74
N PHE A 116 9.76 19.96 3.99
CA PHE A 116 9.12 21.09 3.32
C PHE A 116 7.97 21.71 4.13
N ARG A 117 7.64 21.15 5.30
CA ARG A 117 6.57 21.64 6.20
C ARG A 117 5.30 21.97 5.43
N ILE A 118 4.74 20.96 4.76
CA ILE A 118 3.70 21.11 3.72
C ILE A 118 2.49 21.99 4.07
N GLY A 119 2.15 22.16 5.36
CA GLY A 119 1.09 23.07 5.80
C GLY A 119 1.37 24.55 5.46
N GLU A 120 2.63 24.96 5.51
CA GLU A 120 3.08 26.35 5.30
C GLU A 120 3.68 26.56 3.91
N ALA A 121 3.93 25.48 3.16
CA ALA A 121 4.57 25.53 1.86
C ALA A 121 3.80 26.36 0.81
N GLU A 122 4.55 26.83 -0.18
CA GLU A 122 4.02 27.55 -1.34
C GLU A 122 3.10 26.68 -2.21
N LYS A 123 2.25 27.33 -3.01
CA LYS A 123 1.25 26.67 -3.85
C LYS A 123 1.84 25.60 -4.79
N PRO A 124 2.97 25.80 -5.49
CA PRO A 124 3.52 24.77 -6.37
C PRO A 124 3.93 23.48 -5.62
N ILE A 125 4.55 23.64 -4.44
CA ILE A 125 4.96 22.52 -3.58
C ILE A 125 3.73 21.76 -3.07
N LYS A 126 2.69 22.49 -2.62
CA LYS A 126 1.40 21.89 -2.23
C LYS A 126 0.76 21.13 -3.38
N GLN A 127 0.77 21.67 -4.59
CA GLN A 127 0.20 20.98 -5.75
C GLN A 127 0.96 19.70 -6.09
N SER A 128 2.30 19.73 -6.04
CA SER A 128 3.13 18.54 -6.24
C SER A 128 2.82 17.45 -5.21
N PHE A 129 2.69 17.82 -3.93
CA PHE A 129 2.28 16.91 -2.86
C PHE A 129 0.91 16.27 -3.14
N ILE A 130 -0.08 17.07 -3.54
CA ILE A 130 -1.43 16.57 -3.87
C ILE A 130 -1.38 15.56 -5.03
N ASN A 131 -0.61 15.86 -6.07
CA ASN A 131 -0.47 14.97 -7.22
C ASN A 131 0.15 13.63 -6.80
N LEU A 132 1.24 13.65 -6.03
CA LEU A 132 1.90 12.45 -5.51
C LEU A 132 1.00 11.65 -4.56
N LEU A 133 0.24 12.35 -3.72
CA LEU A 133 -0.73 11.72 -2.82
C LEU A 133 -1.86 11.03 -3.58
N PHE A 134 -2.35 11.66 -4.65
CA PHE A 134 -3.35 11.05 -5.54
C PHE A 134 -2.79 9.83 -6.26
N ILE A 135 -1.53 9.88 -6.72
CA ILE A 135 -0.83 8.72 -7.30
C ILE A 135 -0.74 7.58 -6.27
N LEU A 136 -0.33 7.87 -5.03
CA LEU A 136 -0.26 6.87 -3.97
C LEU A 136 -1.63 6.25 -3.68
N PHE A 137 -2.70 7.06 -3.69
CA PHE A 137 -4.06 6.56 -3.55
C PHE A 137 -4.44 5.59 -4.68
N LEU A 138 -4.17 5.93 -5.94
CA LEU A 138 -4.47 5.06 -7.08
C LEU A 138 -3.66 3.75 -7.03
N ILE A 139 -2.38 3.82 -6.65
CA ILE A 139 -1.54 2.64 -6.43
C ILE A 139 -2.16 1.77 -5.33
N THR A 140 -2.53 2.35 -4.20
CA THR A 140 -3.14 1.63 -3.08
C THR A 140 -4.45 0.95 -3.48
N LEU A 141 -5.29 1.65 -4.25
CA LEU A 141 -6.55 1.11 -4.78
C LEU A 141 -6.29 -0.09 -5.70
N PHE A 142 -5.36 0.04 -6.64
CA PHE A 142 -4.97 -1.04 -7.54
C PHE A 142 -4.42 -2.24 -6.77
N SER A 143 -3.50 -2.01 -5.80
CA SER A 143 -2.91 -3.07 -4.99
C SER A 143 -3.92 -3.78 -4.10
N ALA A 144 -4.88 -3.04 -3.52
CA ALA A 144 -5.96 -3.62 -2.71
C ALA A 144 -6.90 -4.46 -3.56
N PHE A 145 -7.33 -3.95 -4.72
CA PHE A 145 -8.21 -4.67 -5.64
C PHE A 145 -7.57 -5.96 -6.16
N THR A 146 -6.33 -5.87 -6.65
CA THR A 146 -5.59 -7.05 -7.15
C THR A 146 -5.31 -8.03 -6.01
N GLY A 147 -4.90 -7.57 -4.83
CA GLY A 147 -4.71 -8.44 -3.66
C GLY A 147 -5.99 -9.19 -3.27
N TYR A 148 -7.14 -8.51 -3.27
CA TYR A 148 -8.44 -9.12 -3.02
C TYR A 148 -8.82 -10.13 -4.12
N LEU A 149 -8.61 -9.79 -5.39
CA LEU A 149 -8.85 -10.69 -6.51
C LEU A 149 -8.04 -11.98 -6.40
N LEU A 150 -6.72 -11.88 -6.15
CA LEU A 150 -5.84 -13.05 -5.97
C LEU A 150 -6.31 -13.94 -4.81
N SER A 151 -6.87 -13.34 -3.75
CA SER A 151 -7.31 -14.07 -2.56
C SER A 151 -8.52 -15.00 -2.80
N PHE A 152 -9.33 -14.76 -3.84
CA PHE A 152 -10.41 -15.67 -4.23
C PHE A 152 -9.91 -17.02 -4.75
N TYR A 153 -8.71 -17.04 -5.34
CA TYR A 153 -8.16 -18.25 -5.97
C TYR A 153 -7.38 -19.09 -4.95
N LYS A 154 -6.43 -18.46 -4.28
CA LYS A 154 -5.61 -19.12 -3.27
C LYS A 154 -5.08 -18.10 -2.30
N THR A 155 -4.99 -18.52 -1.05
CA THR A 155 -4.55 -17.70 0.05
C THR A 155 -3.60 -18.50 0.94
N ILE A 156 -2.70 -17.79 1.64
CA ILE A 156 -1.86 -18.37 2.70
C ILE A 156 -2.74 -18.74 3.89
#